data_AF-A0AAV0IKN9-F1
#
_entry.id   AF-A0AAV0IKN9-F1
#
_cell.length_a   1.000
_cell.length_b   1.000
_cell.length_c   1.000
_cell.angle_alpha   90.00
_cell.angle_beta   90.00
_cell.angle_gamma   90.00
#
_symmetry.space_group_name_H-M   'P 1'
#
loop_
_entity.id
_entity.type
_entity.pdbx_description
1 polymer ?
#
loop_
_entity_poly.entity_id
_entity_poly.type
_entity_poly.pdbx_seq_one_letter_code
_entity_poly.pdbx_strand_id
1 'polypeptide(L)'
;MSVYYDAVEVSTAFDGQTVAFNTLPPFHQPKRNVTVLEARLEARDVALSKSLSKDVRAQRADGEVKVNVRIRARIRFKVGVIKLRHQTVKVLCPAVPVSFRSGQTFQKTECDLDY
;
A
#
# COMPACT_ATOMS: atom_id res chain seq x y z
N MET A 1 -0.58 7.01 -23.99
CA MET A 1 -0.51 7.99 -22.88
C MET A 1 0.54 7.52 -21.89
N SER A 2 1.33 8.41 -21.30
CA SER A 2 2.26 8.06 -20.21
C SER A 2 1.81 8.71 -18.91
N VAL A 3 2.24 8.18 -17.78
CA VAL A 3 1.84 8.66 -16.45
C VAL A 3 3.07 9.09 -15.67
N TYR A 4 3.04 10.28 -15.09
CA TYR A 4 4.02 10.73 -14.10
C TYR A 4 3.43 10.49 -12.72
N TYR A 5 4.16 9.81 -11.86
CA TYR A 5 3.84 9.61 -10.46
C TYR A 5 4.70 10.57 -9.66
N ASP A 6 4.09 11.63 -9.14
CA ASP A 6 4.77 12.68 -8.39
C ASP A 6 5.00 12.29 -6.94
N ALA A 7 4.10 11.48 -6.38
CA ALA A 7 4.24 10.86 -5.07
C ALA A 7 3.40 9.58 -5.06
N VAL A 8 3.92 8.51 -4.46
CA VAL A 8 3.15 7.31 -4.15
C VAL A 8 3.37 7.00 -2.68
N GLU A 9 2.35 7.24 -1.89
CA GLU A 9 2.31 6.94 -0.47
C GLU A 9 1.65 5.58 -0.29
N VAL A 10 2.33 4.67 0.41
CA VAL A 10 1.81 3.37 0.79
C VAL A 10 1.72 3.34 2.30
N SER A 11 0.59 2.92 2.84
CA SER A 11 0.39 2.79 4.28
C SER A 11 -0.34 1.51 4.59
N THR A 12 -0.04 0.92 5.74
CA THR A 12 -0.75 -0.24 6.29
C THR A 12 -1.46 0.17 7.56
N ALA A 13 -2.69 -0.32 7.71
CA ALA A 13 -3.49 -0.13 8.89
C ALA A 13 -3.97 -1.47 9.44
N PHE A 14 -3.89 -1.61 10.76
CA PHE A 14 -4.50 -2.72 11.50
C PHE A 14 -5.74 -2.18 12.20
N ASP A 15 -6.90 -2.76 11.89
CA ASP A 15 -8.20 -2.39 12.46
C ASP A 15 -8.44 -0.86 12.51
N GLY A 16 -8.17 -0.19 11.38
CA GLY A 16 -8.36 1.26 11.22
C GLY A 16 -7.18 2.12 11.68
N GLN A 17 -6.29 1.63 12.56
CA GLN A 17 -5.11 2.36 13.00
C GLN A 17 -3.92 2.13 12.04
N THR A 18 -3.33 3.22 11.53
CA THR A 18 -2.13 3.11 10.67
C THR A 18 -0.92 2.66 11.50
N VAL A 19 -0.25 1.61 11.03
CA VAL A 19 0.89 0.97 11.73
C VAL A 19 2.22 1.17 11.01
N ALA A 20 2.21 1.33 9.69
CA ALA A 20 3.40 1.70 8.93
C ALA A 20 3.02 2.54 7.72
N PHE A 21 3.98 3.35 7.26
CA PHE A 21 3.85 4.13 6.04
C PHE A 21 5.21 4.24 5.34
N ASN A 22 5.18 4.41 4.03
CA ASN A 22 6.34 4.66 3.20
C ASN A 22 5.92 5.51 2.00
N THR A 23 6.79 6.41 1.55
CA THR A 23 6.58 7.22 0.36
C THR A 23 7.64 6.84 -0.67
N LEU A 24 7.21 6.32 -1.81
CA LEU A 24 8.10 5.95 -2.90
C LEU A 24 8.57 7.19 -3.66
N PRO A 25 9.79 7.16 -4.23
CA PRO A 25 10.30 8.26 -5.02
C PRO A 25 9.45 8.47 -6.29
N PRO A 26 9.38 9.71 -6.81
CA PRO A 26 8.66 10.00 -8.03
C PRO A 26 9.23 9.21 -9.22
N PHE A 27 8.37 8.76 -10.12
CA PHE A 27 8.79 8.04 -11.32
C PHE A 27 7.90 8.33 -12.53
N HIS A 28 8.41 8.02 -13.72
CA HIS A 28 7.67 8.15 -14.97
C HIS A 28 7.40 6.76 -15.54
N GLN A 29 6.14 6.46 -15.84
CA GLN A 29 5.73 5.24 -16.52
C GLN A 29 5.45 5.55 -18.00
N PRO A 30 6.31 5.10 -18.93
CA PRO A 30 6.10 5.27 -20.36
C PRO A 30 4.86 4.54 -20.87
N LYS A 31 4.49 4.84 -22.13
CA LYS A 31 3.35 4.18 -22.78
C LYS A 31 3.60 2.67 -22.85
N ARG A 32 2.56 1.85 -22.58
CA ARG A 32 2.60 0.38 -22.64
C ARG A 32 3.66 -0.25 -21.74
N ASN A 33 4.08 0.43 -20.67
CA ASN A 33 5.00 -0.12 -19.70
C ASN A 33 4.26 -0.63 -18.45
N VAL A 34 4.80 -1.66 -17.81
CA VAL A 34 4.39 -2.10 -16.47
C VAL A 34 5.54 -1.81 -15.52
N THR A 35 5.25 -1.14 -14.41
CA THR A 35 6.27 -0.80 -13.40
C THR A 35 5.94 -1.54 -12.11
N VAL A 36 6.88 -2.35 -11.63
CA VAL A 36 6.80 -2.99 -10.31
C VAL A 36 7.29 -2.00 -9.28
N LEU A 37 6.49 -1.77 -8.24
CA LEU A 37 6.82 -0.89 -7.13
C LEU A 37 7.13 -1.74 -5.90
N GLU A 38 8.36 -1.63 -5.40
CA GLU A 38 8.74 -2.24 -4.13
C GLU A 38 8.58 -1.21 -3.01
N ALA A 39 7.58 -1.42 -2.15
CA ALA A 39 7.38 -0.62 -0.95
C ALA A 39 7.72 -1.47 0.28
N ARG A 40 8.77 -1.06 1.00
CA ARG A 40 9.12 -1.66 2.29
C ARG A 40 8.37 -0.92 3.38
N LEU A 41 7.51 -1.63 4.10
CA LEU A 41 6.73 -1.10 5.20
C LEU A 41 7.21 -1.78 6.48
N GLU A 42 7.76 -1.00 7.39
CA GLU A 42 8.23 -1.49 8.68
C GLU A 42 7.41 -0.86 9.80
N ALA A 43 6.73 -1.70 10.58
CA ALA A 43 6.04 -1.30 11.80
C ALA A 43 6.95 -1.60 12.99
N ARG A 44 7.62 -0.58 13.56
CA ARG A 44 8.44 -0.70 14.76
C ARG A 44 7.83 0.17 15.86
N ASP A 45 7.71 -0.39 17.06
CA ASP A 45 7.27 0.31 18.29
C ASP A 45 5.96 1.11 18.16
N VAL A 46 5.04 0.62 17.32
CA VAL A 46 3.74 1.28 17.11
C VAL A 46 2.92 1.17 18.39
N ALA A 47 2.54 2.33 18.95
CA ALA A 47 1.63 2.39 20.08
C ALA A 47 0.22 1.97 19.66
N LEU A 48 -0.11 0.71 19.86
CA LEU A 48 -1.46 0.17 19.67
C LEU A 48 -2.29 0.35 20.93
N SER A 49 -3.60 0.50 20.78
CA SER A 49 -4.51 0.46 21.94
C SER A 49 -4.44 -0.91 22.63
N LYS A 50 -4.87 -1.00 23.89
CA LYS A 50 -4.81 -2.27 24.64
C LYS A 50 -5.61 -3.40 23.98
N SER A 51 -6.78 -3.09 23.39
CA SER A 51 -7.59 -4.06 22.65
C SER A 51 -6.86 -4.52 21.39
N LEU A 52 -6.41 -3.58 20.55
CA LEU A 52 -5.68 -3.87 19.32
C LEU A 52 -4.40 -4.67 19.56
N SER A 53 -3.68 -4.35 20.64
CA SER A 53 -2.49 -5.09 21.05
C SER A 53 -2.80 -6.56 21.35
N LYS A 54 -3.95 -6.85 21.95
CA LYS A 54 -4.40 -8.21 22.25
C LYS A 54 -4.79 -8.94 20.96
N ASP A 55 -5.48 -8.26 20.06
CA ASP A 55 -5.96 -8.82 18.79
C ASP A 55 -4.79 -9.13 17.84
N VAL A 56 -3.81 -8.22 17.73
CA VAL A 56 -2.57 -8.47 16.98
C VAL A 56 -1.82 -9.67 17.56
N ARG A 57 -1.71 -9.78 18.90
CA ARG A 57 -1.03 -10.91 19.54
C ARG A 57 -1.76 -12.23 19.27
N ALA A 58 -3.09 -12.23 19.31
CA ALA A 58 -3.91 -13.42 19.03
C ALA A 58 -3.76 -13.86 17.56
N GLN A 59 -3.90 -12.94 16.61
CA GLN A 59 -3.72 -13.24 15.17
C GLN A 59 -2.28 -13.66 14.86
N ARG A 60 -1.29 -13.01 15.47
CA ARG A 60 0.11 -13.41 15.32
C ARG A 60 0.38 -14.82 15.88
N ALA A 61 -0.29 -15.22 16.96
CA ALA A 61 -0.19 -16.58 17.50
C ALA A 61 -0.81 -17.63 16.57
N ASP A 62 -1.87 -17.26 15.84
CA ASP A 62 -2.44 -18.08 14.76
C ASP A 62 -1.51 -18.15 13.53
N GLY A 63 -0.57 -17.20 13.42
CA GLY A 63 0.51 -17.18 12.42
C GLY A 63 0.19 -16.34 11.19
N GLU A 64 -0.95 -15.65 11.17
CA GLU A 64 -1.39 -14.75 10.11
C GLU A 64 -2.10 -13.53 10.70
N VAL A 65 -1.74 -12.33 10.24
CA VAL A 65 -2.40 -11.07 10.62
C VAL A 65 -2.95 -10.44 9.37
N LYS A 66 -4.21 -10.01 9.41
CA LYS A 66 -4.84 -9.30 8.28
C LYS A 66 -4.70 -7.80 8.48
N VAL A 67 -4.18 -7.12 7.46
CA VAL A 67 -3.99 -5.67 7.46
C VAL A 67 -4.66 -5.04 6.24
N ASN A 68 -5.05 -3.78 6.36
CA ASN A 68 -5.54 -2.99 5.24
C ASN A 68 -4.39 -2.19 4.65
N VAL A 69 -4.11 -2.35 3.36
CA VAL A 69 -3.09 -1.56 2.67
C VAL A 69 -3.78 -0.43 1.92
N ARG A 70 -3.33 0.80 2.10
CA ARG A 70 -3.80 1.99 1.38
C ARG A 70 -2.67 2.57 0.55
N ILE A 71 -2.94 2.79 -0.73
CA ILE A 71 -2.02 3.41 -1.66
C ILE A 71 -2.63 4.72 -2.14
N ARG A 72 -1.90 5.82 -1.98
CA ARG A 72 -2.29 7.14 -2.46
C ARG A 72 -1.24 7.63 -3.46
N ALA A 73 -1.63 7.72 -4.72
CA ALA A 73 -0.75 8.15 -5.79
C ALA A 73 -1.19 9.52 -6.33
N ARG A 74 -0.28 10.50 -6.31
CA ARG A 74 -0.45 11.78 -7.01
C ARG A 74 0.15 11.65 -8.41
N ILE A 75 -0.69 11.74 -9.43
CA ILE A 75 -0.30 11.47 -10.81
C ILE A 75 -0.61 12.64 -11.75
N ARG A 76 0.13 12.68 -12.87
CA ARG A 76 -0.13 13.55 -14.03
C ARG A 76 -0.08 12.73 -15.30
N PHE A 77 -1.16 12.74 -16.06
CA PHE A 77 -1.19 12.11 -17.37
C PHE A 77 -0.51 12.99 -18.41
N LYS A 78 0.30 12.41 -19.29
CA LYS A 78 0.89 13.09 -20.45
C LYS A 78 0.34 12.48 -21.75
N VAL A 79 -0.28 13.34 -22.55
CA VAL A 79 -0.86 13.03 -23.85
C VAL A 79 -0.17 13.91 -24.90
N GLY A 80 0.65 13.29 -25.75
CA GLY A 80 1.52 14.04 -26.66
C GLY A 80 2.48 14.93 -25.89
N VAL A 81 2.38 16.25 -26.11
CA VAL A 81 3.19 17.29 -25.45
C VAL A 81 2.51 17.90 -24.22
N ILE A 82 1.21 17.64 -24.02
CA ILE A 82 0.42 18.24 -22.93
C ILE A 82 0.47 17.35 -21.69
N LYS A 83 0.70 17.97 -20.52
CA LYS A 83 0.51 17.35 -19.21
C LYS A 83 -0.85 17.79 -18.64
N LEU A 84 -1.69 16.82 -18.27
CA LEU A 84 -2.96 17.07 -17.60
C LEU A 84 -2.72 17.53 -16.14
N ARG A 85 -3.79 18.02 -15.50
CA ARG A 85 -3.77 18.42 -14.09
C ARG A 85 -3.41 17.25 -13.18
N HIS A 86 -2.95 17.58 -11.97
CA HIS A 86 -2.70 16.57 -10.94
C HIS A 86 -4.00 15.87 -10.57
N GLN A 87 -3.98 14.54 -10.60
CA GLN A 87 -5.05 13.69 -10.10
C GLN A 87 -4.52 12.87 -8.93
N THR A 88 -5.35 12.66 -7.91
CA THR A 88 -5.02 11.75 -6.82
C THR A 88 -5.81 10.48 -7.03
N VAL A 89 -5.12 9.35 -7.11
CA VAL A 89 -5.71 8.02 -7.12
C VAL A 89 -5.50 7.42 -5.75
N LYS A 90 -6.56 6.91 -5.15
CA LYS A 90 -6.49 6.16 -3.90
C LYS A 90 -6.92 4.72 -4.19
N VAL A 91 -6.19 3.78 -3.62
CA VAL A 91 -6.45 2.35 -3.73
C VAL A 91 -6.47 1.78 -2.32
N LEU A 92 -7.47 0.96 -2.03
CA LEU A 92 -7.60 0.22 -0.79
C LEU A 92 -7.54 -1.28 -1.10
N CYS A 93 -6.61 -1.97 -0.48
CA CYS A 93 -6.54 -3.42 -0.48
C CYS A 93 -6.99 -3.89 0.91
N PRO A 94 -8.24 -4.35 1.07
CA PRO A 94 -8.74 -4.81 2.35
C PRO A 94 -8.18 -6.21 2.69
N ALA A 95 -7.99 -6.47 3.99
CA ALA A 95 -7.70 -7.80 4.53
C ALA A 95 -6.53 -8.55 3.86
N VAL A 96 -5.43 -7.84 3.57
CA VAL A 96 -4.20 -8.42 3.06
C VAL A 96 -3.58 -9.33 4.15
N PRO A 97 -3.40 -10.63 3.88
CA PRO A 97 -2.82 -11.56 4.83
C PRO A 97 -1.31 -11.35 4.92
N VAL A 98 -0.81 -11.10 6.12
CA VAL A 98 0.61 -11.08 6.45
C VAL A 98 0.88 -12.27 7.34
N SER A 99 1.45 -13.33 6.78
CA SER A 99 1.80 -14.49 7.60
C SER A 99 3.24 -14.41 8.10
N PHE A 100 3.44 -14.90 9.32
CA PHE A 100 4.72 -14.87 10.03
C PHE A 100 5.42 -16.24 10.02
N ARG A 101 4.90 -17.20 9.24
CA ARG A 101 5.46 -18.54 9.10
C ARG A 101 6.60 -18.54 8.06
N SER A 102 7.65 -19.32 8.28
CA SER A 102 8.76 -19.45 7.32
C SER A 102 8.31 -20.19 6.05
N GLY A 103 8.76 -19.74 4.86
CA GLY A 103 8.57 -20.46 3.59
C GLY A 103 7.34 -20.06 2.77
N GLN A 104 6.81 -18.85 2.96
CA GLN A 104 5.64 -18.39 2.22
C GLN A 104 5.95 -17.92 0.80
N THR A 105 4.97 -18.13 -0.07
CA THR A 105 4.94 -17.61 -1.43
C THR A 105 4.19 -16.29 -1.49
N PHE A 106 4.54 -15.45 -2.46
CA PHE A 106 3.80 -14.23 -2.76
C PHE A 106 2.32 -14.56 -3.01
N GLN A 107 1.42 -13.91 -2.27
CA GLN A 107 -0.02 -14.04 -2.48
C GLN A 107 -0.55 -12.77 -3.12
N LYS A 108 -1.19 -12.92 -4.29
CA LYS A 108 -1.86 -11.82 -4.96
C LYS A 108 -3.15 -11.48 -4.20
N THR A 109 -3.34 -10.21 -3.89
CA THR A 109 -4.59 -9.68 -3.35
C THR A 109 -5.18 -8.70 -4.35
N GLU A 110 -6.50 -8.80 -4.60
CA GLU A 110 -7.22 -7.82 -5.41
C GLU A 110 -7.46 -6.55 -4.58
N CYS A 111 -7.36 -5.39 -5.22
CA CYS A 111 -7.52 -4.10 -4.56
C CYS A 111 -8.53 -3.24 -5.32
N ASP A 112 -9.26 -2.43 -4.58
CA ASP A 112 -10.31 -1.58 -5.12
C ASP A 112 -9.90 -0.11 -5.13
N LEU A 113 -10.48 0.66 -6.05
CA LEU A 113 -10.33 2.11 -6.05
C LEU A 113 -11.16 2.69 -4.90
N ASP A 114 -10.50 3.49 -4.06
CA ASP A 114 -11.12 4.20 -2.95
C ASP A 114 -11.57 5.57 -3.46
N TYR A 115 -12.88 5.73 -3.71
CA TYR A 115 -13.47 6.94 -4.31
C TYR A 115 -13.67 8.05 -3.29
#